data_AF-A0A1V6RI04-F1
#
_entry.id   AF-A0A1V6RI04-F1
#
_cell.length_a   1.000
_cell.length_b   1.000
_cell.length_c   1.000
_cell.angle_alpha   90.00
_cell.angle_beta   90.00
_cell.angle_gamma   90.00
#
_symmetry.space_group_name_H-M   'P 1'
#
loop_
_entity.id
_entity.type
_entity.pdbx_description
1 polymer ?
#
loop_
_entity_poly.entity_id
_entity_poly.type
_entity_poly.pdbx_seq_one_letter_code
_entity_poly.pdbx_strand_id
1 'polypeptide(L)'
;MCFKAQFNVGAERFIRDWQTTEVILSVRDLRMYEHDPLIGIVVLPLADTFKQRSQINEYFSLSGGIGHGRVRISMVFRSIQLQAPR
;
A
#
# COMPACT_ATOMS: atom_id res chain seq x y z
N MET A 1 10.53 -21.82 10.45
CA MET A 1 9.10 -21.53 10.65
C MET A 1 8.72 -20.39 9.71
N CYS A 2 7.96 -20.67 8.65
CA CYS A 2 7.54 -19.67 7.66
C CYS A 2 6.19 -19.11 8.11
N PHE A 3 6.19 -17.94 8.76
CA PHE A 3 4.97 -17.25 9.17
C PHE A 3 4.32 -16.65 7.91
N LYS A 4 3.46 -17.42 7.24
CA LYS A 4 2.68 -16.92 6.09
C LYS A 4 1.36 -16.35 6.60
N ALA A 5 1.40 -15.13 7.12
CA ALA A 5 0.19 -14.40 7.47
C ALA A 5 -0.53 -13.97 6.18
N GLN A 6 -1.76 -14.45 5.96
CA GLN A 6 -2.59 -14.06 4.83
C GLN A 6 -3.69 -13.15 5.32
N PHE A 7 -3.52 -11.85 5.11
CA PHE A 7 -4.55 -10.86 5.39
C PHE A 7 -5.04 -10.30 4.06
N ASN A 8 -6.28 -10.62 3.70
CA ASN A 8 -6.95 -10.02 2.54
C ASN A 8 -7.82 -8.87 3.05
N VAL A 9 -7.31 -7.66 2.96
CA VAL A 9 -8.03 -6.43 3.32
C VAL A 9 -7.88 -5.44 2.17
N GLY A 10 -8.96 -4.70 1.90
CA GLY A 10 -9.01 -3.65 0.88
C GLY A 10 -9.49 -2.34 1.48
N ALA A 11 -9.02 -1.23 0.92
CA ALA A 11 -9.51 0.09 1.21
C ALA A 11 -9.62 0.90 -0.08
N GLU A 12 -10.62 1.76 -0.16
CA GLU A 12 -10.78 2.71 -1.26
C GLU A 12 -10.58 4.12 -0.73
N ARG A 13 -9.90 4.98 -1.51
CA ARG A 13 -9.64 6.38 -1.14
C ARG A 13 -9.80 7.27 -2.37
N PHE A 14 -10.47 8.40 -2.17
CA PHE A 14 -10.50 9.48 -3.14
C PHE A 14 -9.22 10.31 -3.01
N ILE A 15 -8.59 10.58 -4.15
CA ILE A 15 -7.33 11.32 -4.23
C ILE A 15 -7.58 12.52 -5.13
N ARG A 16 -7.17 13.71 -4.68
CA ARG A 16 -7.34 14.95 -5.45
C ARG A 16 -6.40 15.00 -6.64
N ASP A 17 -5.12 14.75 -6.40
CA ASP A 17 -4.07 14.73 -7.41
C ASP A 17 -3.20 13.49 -7.24
N TRP A 18 -3.24 12.59 -8.22
CA TRP A 18 -2.49 11.33 -8.17
C TRP A 18 -1.03 11.49 -8.59
N GLN A 19 -0.65 12.59 -9.26
CA GLN A 19 0.72 12.80 -9.72
C GLN A 19 1.69 13.11 -8.57
N THR A 20 1.17 13.68 -7.48
CA THR A 20 1.94 14.08 -6.29
C THR A 20 1.66 13.21 -5.06
N THR A 21 0.77 12.22 -5.18
CA THR A 21 0.35 11.37 -4.05
C THR A 21 1.22 10.12 -3.95
N GLU A 22 1.57 9.77 -2.72
CA GLU A 22 2.25 8.53 -2.36
C GLU A 22 1.37 7.68 -1.44
N VAL A 23 1.39 6.36 -1.65
CA VAL A 23 0.77 5.39 -0.76
C VAL A 23 1.85 4.72 0.07
N ILE A 24 1.77 4.89 1.39
CA ILE A 24 2.71 4.31 2.34
C ILE A 24 2.00 3.18 3.08
N LEU A 25 2.49 1.96 2.92
CA LEU A 25 1.99 0.77 3.61
C LEU A 25 2.98 0.35 4.68
N SER A 26 2.58 0.44 5.96
CA SER A 26 3.38 -0.03 7.09
C SER A 26 2.86 -1.35 7.62
N VAL A 27 3.75 -2.34 7.74
CA VAL A 27 3.46 -3.63 8.39
C VAL A 27 4.01 -3.57 9.81
N ARG A 28 3.15 -3.82 10.79
CA ARG A 28 3.48 -3.87 12.21
C ARG A 28 3.05 -5.22 12.77
N ASP A 29 3.82 -5.73 13.72
CA ASP A 29 3.43 -6.92 14.48
C ASP A 29 2.69 -6.47 15.74
N LEU A 30 1.39 -6.78 15.83
CA LEU A 30 0.54 -6.34 16.93
C LEU A 30 0.55 -7.42 18.02
N ARG A 31 1.52 -7.32 18.94
CA ARG A 31 1.69 -8.26 20.04
C ARG A 31 1.19 -7.65 21.34
N MET A 32 0.37 -8.40 22.06
CA MET A 32 -0.09 -7.99 23.39
C MET A 32 1.13 -7.75 24.30
N TYR A 33 1.22 -6.55 24.88
CA TYR A 33 2.27 -6.10 25.81
C TYR A 33 3.64 -5.71 25.21
N GLU A 34 3.82 -5.70 23.88
CA GLU A 34 5.00 -5.12 23.22
C GLU A 34 4.65 -3.83 22.46
N HIS A 35 5.65 -2.99 22.16
CA HIS A 35 5.51 -1.66 21.55
C HIS A 35 5.23 -1.68 20.03
N ASP A 36 4.37 -2.59 19.56
CA ASP A 36 3.96 -2.78 18.15
C ASP A 36 5.11 -2.57 17.13
N PRO A 37 6.13 -3.44 17.12
CA PRO A 37 7.32 -3.20 16.32
C PRO A 37 7.02 -3.11 14.83
N LEU A 38 7.65 -2.12 14.18
CA LEU A 38 7.56 -1.92 12.73
C LEU A 38 8.37 -2.99 11.99
N ILE A 39 7.65 -3.91 11.32
CA ILE A 39 8.26 -4.95 10.49
C ILE A 39 8.87 -4.33 9.24
N GLY A 40 8.18 -3.39 8.61
CA GLY A 40 8.71 -2.62 7.49
C GLY A 40 7.65 -1.80 6.78
N ILE A 41 8.11 -1.02 5.80
CA ILE A 41 7.31 -0.07 5.04
C ILE A 41 7.50 -0.33 3.54
N VAL A 42 6.45 -0.09 2.76
CA VAL A 42 6.50 0.08 1.31
C VAL A 42 6.00 1.47 0.97
N VAL A 43 6.77 2.24 0.20
CA VAL A 43 6.38 3.55 -0.32
C VAL A 43 6.12 3.41 -1.81
N LEU A 44 4.92 3.80 -2.25
CA LEU A 44 4.47 3.69 -3.63
C LEU A 44 3.99 5.05 -4.14
N PRO A 45 4.85 5.82 -4.84
CA PRO A 45 4.41 6.98 -5.59
C PRO A 45 3.42 6.55 -6.67
N LEU A 46 2.23 7.15 -6.69
CA LEU A 46 1.18 6.73 -7.61
C LEU A 46 1.52 7.06 -9.06
N ALA A 47 2.21 8.17 -9.29
CA ALA A 47 2.72 8.58 -10.60
C ALA A 47 3.58 7.49 -11.26
N ASP A 48 4.51 6.92 -10.49
CA ASP A 48 5.41 5.87 -10.99
C ASP A 48 4.72 4.51 -11.05
N THR A 49 3.92 4.19 -10.03
CA THR A 49 3.24 2.89 -9.91
C THR A 49 2.25 2.67 -11.06
N PHE A 50 1.53 3.72 -11.46
CA PHE A 50 0.53 3.66 -12.53
C PHE A 50 1.00 4.25 -13.87
N LYS A 51 2.32 4.44 -14.04
CA LYS A 51 2.90 5.07 -15.25
C LYS A 51 2.57 4.35 -16.56
N GLN A 52 2.57 3.02 -16.53
CA GLN A 52 2.36 2.18 -17.73
C GLN A 52 1.02 1.45 -17.72
N ARG A 53 0.34 1.38 -16.58
CA ARG A 53 -0.86 0.56 -16.36
C ARG A 53 -1.71 1.18 -15.24
N SER A 54 -3.02 1.06 -15.32
CA SER A 54 -3.96 1.54 -14.28
C SER A 54 -4.28 0.50 -13.20
N GLN A 55 -3.78 -0.73 -13.34
CA GLN A 55 -3.95 -1.81 -12.37
C GLN A 55 -2.61 -2.51 -12.16
N ILE A 56 -2.32 -2.84 -10.90
CA ILE A 56 -1.14 -3.60 -10.52
C ILE A 56 -1.50 -4.76 -9.59
N ASN A 57 -0.71 -5.83 -9.65
CA ASN A 57 -0.79 -6.95 -8.72
C ASN A 57 0.60 -7.59 -8.61
N GLU A 58 1.43 -7.05 -7.73
CA GLU A 58 2.86 -7.38 -7.64
C GLU A 58 3.30 -7.61 -6.19
N TYR A 59 4.47 -8.19 -6.03
CA TYR A 59 5.14 -8.29 -4.73
C TYR A 59 6.11 -7.14 -4.52
N PHE A 60 6.00 -6.48 -3.37
CA PHE A 60 6.90 -5.41 -2.95
C PHE A 60 7.70 -5.84 -1.72
N SER A 61 8.99 -5.49 -1.70
CA SER A 61 9.87 -5.76 -0.56
C SER A 61 9.65 -4.75 0.55
N LEU A 62 9.58 -5.23 1.79
CA LEU A 62 9.51 -4.39 2.97
C LEU A 62 10.89 -3.79 3.27
N SER A 63 10.94 -2.50 3.59
CA SER A 63 12.16 -1.77 3.91
C SER A 63 11.98 -0.91 5.17
N GLY A 64 13.08 -0.54 5.84
CA GLY A 64 13.05 0.44 6.94
C GLY A 64 12.40 -0.04 8.25
N GLY A 65 12.28 -1.35 8.46
CA GLY A 65 11.81 -1.94 9.73
C GLY A 65 12.75 -3.04 10.24
N ILE A 66 12.35 -3.69 11.34
CA ILE A 66 13.14 -4.76 11.97
C ILE A 66 12.98 -6.12 11.28
N GLY A 67 11.95 -6.26 10.44
CA GLY A 67 11.61 -7.51 9.78
C GLY A 67 12.10 -7.56 8.34
N HIS A 68 12.05 -8.76 7.76
CA HIS A 68 12.31 -9.01 6.35
C HIS A 68 11.10 -9.70 5.72
N GLY A 69 10.78 -9.36 4.49
CA GLY A 69 9.67 -9.98 3.79
C GLY A 69 9.21 -9.25 2.55
N ARG A 70 8.19 -9.83 1.91
CA ARG A 70 7.50 -9.24 0.77
C ARG A 70 6.00 -9.23 1.03
N VAL A 71 5.34 -8.18 0.60
CA VAL A 71 3.88 -8.04 0.63
C VAL A 71 3.34 -8.05 -0.79
N ARG A 72 2.25 -8.77 -1.02
CA ARG A 72 1.53 -8.72 -2.29
C ARG A 72 0.53 -7.59 -2.23
N ILE A 73 0.65 -6.62 -3.15
CA ILE A 73 -0.24 -5.47 -3.21
C ILE A 73 -0.96 -5.49 -4.56
N SER A 74 -2.29 -5.41 -4.49
CA SER A 74 -3.15 -5.24 -5.65
C SER A 74 -3.85 -3.89 -5.56
N MET A 75 -3.69 -3.03 -6.57
CA MET A 75 -4.31 -1.71 -6.61
C MET A 75 -4.86 -1.42 -8.00
N VAL A 76 -5.94 -0.64 -8.04
CA VAL A 76 -6.59 -0.17 -9.26
C VAL A 76 -6.79 1.32 -9.14
N PHE A 77 -6.33 2.06 -10.15
CA PHE A 77 -6.61 3.48 -10.32
C PHE A 77 -7.85 3.66 -11.19
N ARG A 78 -8.83 4.41 -10.68
CA ARG A 78 -10.02 4.83 -11.44
C ARG A 78 -10.05 6.36 -11.48
N SER A 79 -9.96 6.92 -12.68
CA SER A 79 -10.17 8.36 -12.89
C SER A 79 -11.63 8.70 -12.64
N ILE A 80 -11.88 9.83 -11.98
CA ILE A 80 -13.22 10.32 -11.69
C ILE A 80 -13.33 11.72 -12.26
N GLN A 81 -14.35 11.94 -13.09
CA GLN A 81 -14.69 13.26 -13.59
C GLN A 81 -15.71 13.90 -12.63
N LEU A 82 -15.31 14.97 -11.95
CA LEU A 82 -16.22 15.70 -11.07
C LEU A 82 -17.27 16.42 -11.93
N GLN A 83 -18.54 16.11 -11.69
CA GLN A 83 -19.66 16.91 -12.20
C GLN A 83 -20.07 17.89 -11.09
N ALA A 84 -19.76 19.17 -11.26
CA ALA A 84 -20.18 20.19 -10.31
C ALA A 84 -21.72 20.34 -10.32
N PRO A 85 -22.39 20.38 -9.16
CA PRO A 85 -23.82 20.68 -9.10
C PRO A 85 -24.07 22.11 -9.62
N ARG A 86 -25.19 22.30 -10.32
CA ARG A 86 -25.68 23.61 -10.77
C ARG A 86 -26.17 24.46 -9.60
#